data_AF-A0AAW0BBF7-F1
#
_entry.id   AF-A0AAW0BBF7-F1
#
_cell.length_a   1.000
_cell.length_b   1.000
_cell.length_c   1.000
_cell.angle_alpha   90.00
_cell.angle_beta   90.00
_cell.angle_gamma   90.00
#
_symmetry.space_group_name_H-M   'P 1'
#
loop_
_entity.id
_entity.type
_entity.pdbx_description
1 polymer ?
#
loop_
_entity_poly.entity_id
_entity_poly.type
_entity_poly.pdbx_seq_one_letter_code
_entity_poly.pdbx_strand_id
1 'polypeptide(L)'
;MNFVPGETGHPKESWDTRVVAKTRQPPRTRIIVKDLGREVLYFENTGQMVSAMADAAEAHQQLYEKAAILHGNIGVGNIFITSNAAVYSSIRIRNWDCQFVKRYDYDSKPSHGTLQFMSAMLQDTLTPPPLSLADDLESFYHVLTWLALRFTRHQLSTTSLSALIKEIFDEDEYSYHYDRYMGGRGKRRHLSIGDMDDVKFADRELAELLDDLADVLRVRYQSEPSDEQVRAFEDKKVLLAKELERARLSPDAKMPYDELREIFDWVLKSERVGKYRESTERLRTSDWMRDRFRDTARLSGEMLEERVEHKLVEVVRIRRYNRYCLY
;
A
#
# COMPACT_ATOMS: atom_id res chain seq x y z
N MET A 1 -49.85 42.85 -5.81
CA MET A 1 -50.67 43.56 -6.81
C MET A 1 -49.87 44.80 -7.19
N ASN A 2 -49.32 45.00 -8.40
CA ASN A 2 -49.65 44.60 -9.77
C ASN A 2 -48.34 44.32 -10.54
N PHE A 3 -48.13 43.15 -11.14
CA PHE A 3 -48.52 42.67 -12.48
C PHE A 3 -47.85 43.39 -13.68
N VAL A 4 -47.09 42.58 -14.43
CA VAL A 4 -46.31 42.80 -15.67
C VAL A 4 -47.18 42.44 -16.89
N PRO A 5 -46.90 42.97 -18.10
CA PRO A 5 -46.45 42.12 -19.24
C PRO A 5 -45.44 42.86 -20.16
N GLY A 6 -44.52 42.29 -20.96
CA GLY A 6 -44.14 40.93 -21.35
C GLY A 6 -43.34 40.99 -22.68
N GLU A 7 -42.19 40.29 -22.74
CA GLU A 7 -41.57 39.56 -23.88
C GLU A 7 -41.14 40.32 -25.19
N THR A 8 -40.08 40.01 -25.96
CA THR A 8 -39.23 38.82 -26.27
C THR A 8 -37.92 39.27 -26.97
N GLY A 9 -36.86 38.44 -27.02
CA GLY A 9 -35.86 38.45 -28.12
C GLY A 9 -34.38 38.23 -27.76
N HIS A 10 -33.84 37.05 -28.11
CA HIS A 10 -32.46 36.56 -27.89
C HIS A 10 -31.32 37.38 -28.58
N PRO A 11 -30.06 37.32 -28.08
CA PRO A 11 -28.88 37.85 -28.78
C PRO A 11 -28.12 36.78 -29.58
N LYS A 12 -27.68 37.12 -30.81
CA LYS A 12 -26.70 36.37 -31.61
C LYS A 12 -25.42 37.20 -31.84
N GLU A 13 -24.33 36.67 -31.29
CA GLU A 13 -22.94 36.55 -31.80
C GLU A 13 -22.30 37.64 -32.66
N SER A 14 -21.12 38.11 -32.23
CA SER A 14 -19.89 38.04 -33.03
C SER A 14 -18.66 37.90 -32.13
N TRP A 15 -17.89 36.82 -32.34
CA TRP A 15 -16.62 36.55 -31.65
C TRP A 15 -15.46 36.89 -32.58
N ASP A 16 -14.58 37.82 -32.19
CA ASP A 16 -13.27 38.01 -32.82
C ASP A 16 -12.19 37.38 -31.92
N THR A 17 -11.55 36.33 -32.45
CA THR A 17 -10.59 35.47 -31.76
C THR A 17 -9.16 35.97 -31.92
N ARG A 18 -8.56 36.48 -30.83
CA ARG A 18 -7.12 36.33 -30.53
C ARG A 18 -6.88 36.16 -29.04
N VAL A 19 -7.03 34.93 -28.55
CA VAL A 19 -6.57 34.53 -27.22
C VAL A 19 -5.17 33.92 -27.37
N VAL A 20 -4.14 34.69 -27.01
CA VAL A 20 -2.84 34.10 -26.66
C VAL A 20 -2.98 33.60 -25.22
N ALA A 21 -3.31 32.32 -25.06
CA ALA A 21 -3.38 31.68 -23.75
C ALA A 21 -1.96 31.57 -23.16
N LYS A 22 -1.59 32.51 -22.27
CA LYS A 22 -0.49 32.27 -21.32
C LYS A 22 -0.97 31.25 -20.30
N THR A 23 -0.42 30.04 -20.37
CA THR A 23 -0.58 28.95 -19.41
C THR A 23 -0.10 29.40 -18.02
N ARG A 24 -1.00 29.89 -17.16
CA ARG A 24 -0.71 30.04 -15.73
C ARG A 24 -0.65 28.64 -15.13
N GLN A 25 0.54 28.19 -14.73
CA GLN A 25 0.67 27.03 -13.84
C GLN A 25 -0.17 27.27 -12.57
N PRO A 26 -0.88 26.26 -12.05
CA PRO A 26 -1.59 26.40 -10.79
C PRO A 26 -0.60 26.78 -9.67
N PRO A 27 -0.99 27.66 -8.73
CA PRO A 27 -0.10 28.07 -7.65
C PRO A 27 0.34 26.86 -6.83
N ARG A 28 1.66 26.70 -6.66
CA ARG A 28 2.24 25.71 -5.75
C ARG A 28 2.02 26.19 -4.31
N THR A 29 0.96 25.72 -3.65
CA THR A 29 0.77 25.95 -2.22
C THR A 29 1.79 25.12 -1.43
N ARG A 30 2.73 25.78 -0.73
CA ARG A 30 3.66 25.11 0.19
C ARG A 30 3.06 25.11 1.58
N ILE A 31 2.58 23.96 2.03
CA ILE A 31 2.23 23.74 3.44
C ILE A 31 3.53 23.50 4.19
N ILE A 32 3.89 24.40 5.09
CA ILE A 32 5.03 24.23 6.00
C ILE A 32 4.48 23.60 7.27
N VAL A 33 4.84 22.34 7.51
CA VAL A 33 4.49 21.62 8.73
C VAL A 33 5.64 21.78 9.71
N LYS A 34 5.33 22.18 10.94
CA LYS A 34 6.31 22.39 12.02
C LYS A 34 6.74 21.01 12.58
N ASP A 35 8.05 20.81 12.66
CA ASP A 35 8.75 19.71 13.36
C ASP A 35 8.25 18.29 13.03
N LEU A 36 8.65 17.80 11.86
CA LEU A 36 8.21 16.50 11.32
C LEU A 36 8.88 15.30 11.99
N GLY A 37 9.88 15.51 12.85
CA GLY A 37 10.71 14.44 13.38
C GLY A 37 11.76 13.96 12.38
N ARG A 38 12.30 12.76 12.61
CA ARG A 38 13.33 12.13 11.76
C ARG A 38 12.69 11.14 10.78
N GLU A 39 13.21 11.00 9.57
CA GLU A 39 12.72 10.00 8.62
C GLU A 39 12.84 8.58 9.23
N VAL A 40 11.90 7.69 8.90
CA VAL A 40 11.90 6.30 9.40
C VAL A 40 13.17 5.55 9.04
N LEU A 41 13.86 5.95 7.96
CA LEU A 41 15.17 5.43 7.57
C LEU A 41 16.22 5.46 8.70
N TYR A 42 16.09 6.41 9.64
CA TYR A 42 17.01 6.60 10.76
C TYR A 42 16.46 6.03 12.08
N PHE A 43 15.71 4.93 12.02
CA PHE A 43 15.27 4.22 13.21
C PHE A 43 16.45 3.65 14.01
N GLU A 44 16.28 3.50 15.33
CA GLU A 44 17.32 2.96 16.23
C GLU A 44 17.17 1.44 16.45
N ASN A 45 15.93 0.96 16.54
CA ASN A 45 15.59 -0.45 16.71
C ASN A 45 14.30 -0.80 15.95
N THR A 46 14.06 -2.10 15.76
CA THR A 46 12.90 -2.61 15.03
C THR A 46 11.58 -2.16 15.63
N GLY A 47 11.45 -2.11 16.95
CA GLY A 47 10.24 -1.61 17.63
C GLY A 47 9.89 -0.17 17.24
N GLN A 48 10.88 0.71 17.12
CA GLN A 48 10.68 2.08 16.66
C GLN A 48 10.30 2.16 15.17
N MET A 49 10.92 1.33 14.33
CA MET A 49 10.54 1.23 12.92
C MET A 49 9.06 0.84 12.77
N VAL A 50 8.64 -0.24 13.45
CA VAL A 50 7.25 -0.71 13.41
C VAL A 50 6.28 0.31 14.02
N SER A 51 6.68 0.98 15.10
CA SER A 51 5.86 2.05 15.70
C SER A 51 5.63 3.22 14.73
N ALA A 52 6.66 3.64 14.00
CA ALA A 52 6.53 4.69 12.99
C ALA A 52 5.65 4.26 11.80
N MET A 53 5.73 2.98 11.40
CA MET A 53 4.84 2.41 10.38
C MET A 53 3.39 2.36 10.89
N ALA A 54 3.17 2.02 12.16
CA ALA A 54 1.84 2.01 12.79
C ALA A 54 1.20 3.41 12.81
N ASP A 55 1.95 4.42 13.27
CA ASP A 55 1.48 5.80 13.28
C ASP A 55 1.21 6.32 11.86
N ALA A 56 2.06 5.95 10.89
CA ALA A 56 1.84 6.32 9.50
C ALA A 56 0.66 5.58 8.87
N ALA A 57 0.39 4.32 9.20
CA ALA A 57 -0.82 3.63 8.73
C ALA A 57 -2.09 4.28 9.32
N GLU A 58 -2.07 4.65 10.60
CA GLU A 58 -3.18 5.35 11.26
C GLU A 58 -3.46 6.71 10.61
N ALA A 59 -2.43 7.51 10.40
CA ALA A 59 -2.59 8.83 9.81
C ALA A 59 -3.08 8.72 8.34
N HIS A 60 -2.74 7.65 7.62
CA HIS A 60 -3.19 7.39 6.25
C HIS A 60 -4.66 7.02 6.24
N GLN A 61 -5.07 6.14 7.15
CA GLN A 61 -6.47 5.81 7.36
C GLN A 61 -7.30 7.07 7.63
N GLN A 62 -6.86 7.92 8.55
CA GLN A 62 -7.58 9.14 8.86
C GLN A 62 -7.73 10.07 7.65
N LEU A 63 -6.71 10.17 6.79
CA LEU A 63 -6.78 10.92 5.54
C LEU A 63 -7.80 10.32 4.56
N TYR A 64 -7.79 8.99 4.43
CA TYR A 64 -8.69 8.28 3.53
C TYR A 64 -10.15 8.36 4.00
N GLU A 65 -10.43 8.10 5.27
CA GLU A 65 -11.80 8.11 5.80
C GLU A 65 -12.41 9.50 5.87
N LYS A 66 -11.63 10.49 6.31
CA LYS A 66 -12.15 11.86 6.53
C LYS A 66 -12.20 12.69 5.25
N ALA A 67 -11.37 12.37 4.26
CA ALA A 67 -11.20 13.20 3.07
C ALA A 67 -11.14 12.44 1.74
N ALA A 68 -11.25 11.10 1.74
CA ALA A 68 -11.07 10.25 0.55
C ALA A 68 -9.72 10.50 -0.17
N ILE A 69 -8.69 10.89 0.58
CA ILE A 69 -7.36 11.21 0.02
C ILE A 69 -6.49 9.96 0.05
N LEU A 70 -5.98 9.59 -1.12
CA LEU A 70 -4.90 8.62 -1.29
C LEU A 70 -3.54 9.34 -1.29
N HIS A 71 -2.53 8.73 -0.68
CA HIS A 71 -1.20 9.33 -0.55
C HIS A 71 -0.39 9.20 -1.84
N GLY A 72 -0.38 8.03 -2.49
CA GLY A 72 0.26 7.82 -3.80
C GLY A 72 1.77 8.01 -3.87
N ASN A 73 2.45 8.14 -2.72
CA ASN A 73 3.89 8.37 -2.61
C ASN A 73 4.44 7.95 -1.24
N ILE A 74 3.95 6.84 -0.69
CA ILE A 74 4.46 6.27 0.55
C ILE A 74 5.88 5.75 0.30
N GLY A 75 6.81 6.08 1.20
CA GLY A 75 8.23 5.75 1.05
C GLY A 75 9.02 6.15 2.29
N VAL A 76 10.24 5.62 2.44
CA VAL A 76 11.08 5.84 3.64
C VAL A 76 11.40 7.32 3.95
N GLY A 77 11.34 8.20 2.95
CA GLY A 77 11.55 9.65 3.13
C GLY A 77 10.28 10.44 3.46
N ASN A 78 9.12 9.80 3.48
CA ASN A 78 7.82 10.43 3.76
C ASN A 78 7.14 9.89 5.04
N ILE A 79 7.77 8.92 5.70
CA ILE A 79 7.36 8.39 7.00
C ILE A 79 8.35 8.91 8.04
N PHE A 80 7.84 9.44 9.15
CA PHE A 80 8.66 10.09 10.16
C PHE A 80 8.43 9.51 11.56
N ILE A 81 9.51 9.40 12.32
CA ILE A 81 9.55 9.11 13.74
C ILE A 81 9.56 10.44 14.49
N THR A 82 8.60 10.64 15.39
CA THR A 82 8.58 11.81 16.29
C THR A 82 8.63 11.34 17.74
N SER A 83 8.98 12.24 18.64
CA SER A 83 8.97 11.98 20.08
C SER A 83 7.56 12.01 20.70
N ASN A 84 6.53 12.47 19.98
CA ASN A 84 5.16 12.67 20.48
C ASN A 84 4.06 12.46 19.39
N ALA A 85 4.09 11.32 18.69
CA ALA A 85 3.19 10.92 17.57
C ALA A 85 3.53 11.51 16.19
N ALA A 86 3.60 10.64 15.17
CA ALA A 86 4.13 10.99 13.85
C ALA A 86 3.31 12.08 13.13
N VAL A 87 4.01 12.99 12.45
CA VAL A 87 3.40 13.98 11.55
C VAL A 87 3.94 13.76 10.13
N TYR A 88 3.04 13.67 9.15
CA TYR A 88 3.44 13.61 7.74
C TYR A 88 4.09 14.90 7.27
N SER A 89 5.18 14.78 6.52
CA SER A 89 5.51 15.82 5.53
C SER A 89 5.40 15.30 4.14
N SER A 90 4.66 16.08 3.37
CA SER A 90 4.39 15.87 1.96
C SER A 90 3.48 14.68 1.66
N ILE A 91 2.21 14.83 2.06
CA ILE A 91 1.12 14.22 1.30
C ILE A 91 1.28 14.71 -0.13
N ARG A 92 1.72 13.83 -1.04
CA ARG A 92 1.71 14.12 -2.46
C ARG A 92 0.32 13.75 -2.95
N ILE A 93 -0.65 14.64 -2.75
CA ILE A 93 -2.03 14.44 -3.20
C ILE A 93 -1.99 14.17 -4.71
N ARG A 94 -2.12 12.89 -5.09
CA ARG A 94 -2.35 12.51 -6.47
C ARG A 94 -3.87 12.53 -6.63
N ASN A 95 -4.36 13.60 -7.26
CA ASN A 95 -5.74 13.87 -7.63
C ASN A 95 -6.58 14.63 -6.59
N TRP A 96 -6.45 15.96 -6.59
CA TRP A 96 -7.56 16.85 -6.22
C TRP A 96 -8.53 17.09 -7.39
N ASP A 97 -8.23 16.73 -8.64
CA ASP A 97 -9.14 17.05 -9.74
C ASP A 97 -9.83 15.80 -10.30
N CYS A 98 -11.12 15.70 -10.00
CA CYS A 98 -12.09 15.15 -10.93
C CYS A 98 -11.79 15.64 -12.35
N GLN A 99 -11.70 14.72 -13.31
CA GLN A 99 -11.92 14.96 -14.73
C GLN A 99 -11.10 16.07 -15.42
N PHE A 100 -9.80 16.25 -15.16
CA PHE A 100 -8.97 16.93 -16.17
C PHE A 100 -7.63 16.24 -16.33
N VAL A 101 -7.50 15.61 -17.50
CA VAL A 101 -6.24 15.25 -18.14
C VAL A 101 -5.30 16.45 -18.07
N LYS A 102 -4.46 16.51 -17.03
CA LYS A 102 -3.24 17.29 -17.06
C LYS A 102 -2.11 16.31 -17.22
N ARG A 103 -1.64 16.27 -18.47
CA ARG A 103 -0.29 15.90 -18.89
C ARG A 103 0.65 15.98 -17.69
N TYR A 104 1.28 14.84 -17.37
CA TYR A 104 2.57 14.87 -16.70
C TYR A 104 3.42 15.95 -17.37
N ASP A 105 4.00 16.84 -16.58
CA ASP A 105 5.05 17.73 -17.07
C ASP A 105 6.29 16.84 -17.25
N TYR A 106 6.35 16.19 -18.43
CA TYR A 106 7.26 15.09 -18.80
C TYR A 106 8.75 15.51 -18.78
N ASP A 107 9.07 16.80 -18.61
CA ASP A 107 10.46 17.28 -18.51
C ASP A 107 11.09 17.05 -17.13
N SER A 108 10.30 16.66 -16.13
CA SER A 108 10.84 16.29 -14.81
C SER A 108 10.85 14.77 -14.66
N LYS A 109 12.04 14.16 -14.80
CA LYS A 109 12.27 12.74 -14.49
C LYS A 109 11.43 12.35 -13.27
N PRO A 110 10.56 11.32 -13.34
CA PRO A 110 9.88 10.84 -12.16
C PRO A 110 10.96 10.57 -11.13
N SER A 111 10.85 11.23 -9.98
CA SER A 111 11.86 11.07 -8.95
C SER A 111 11.95 9.59 -8.63
N HIS A 112 13.08 8.97 -8.93
CA HIS A 112 13.21 7.51 -8.97
C HIS A 112 12.79 6.80 -7.66
N GLY A 113 12.75 7.50 -6.52
CA GLY A 113 12.18 7.01 -5.27
C GLY A 113 10.66 6.76 -5.30
N THR A 114 9.95 7.29 -6.29
CA THR A 114 8.50 7.07 -6.50
C THR A 114 8.23 5.65 -6.99
N LEU A 115 9.12 5.03 -7.78
CA LEU A 115 8.95 3.65 -8.26
C LEU A 115 9.34 2.62 -7.21
N GLN A 116 10.36 2.91 -6.39
CA GLN A 116 10.93 1.95 -5.44
C GLN A 116 9.86 1.29 -4.55
N PHE A 117 8.90 2.06 -4.04
CA PHE A 117 7.84 1.55 -3.15
C PHE A 117 6.45 1.51 -3.79
N MET A 118 6.29 1.97 -5.03
CA MET A 118 5.01 1.91 -5.74
C MET A 118 4.56 0.47 -5.94
N SER A 119 3.24 0.23 -5.86
CA SER A 119 2.64 -1.08 -6.09
C SER A 119 3.01 -1.65 -7.45
N ALA A 120 3.11 -2.98 -7.55
CA ALA A 120 3.46 -3.65 -8.80
C ALA A 120 2.43 -3.33 -9.90
N MET A 121 1.15 -3.22 -9.54
CA MET A 121 0.07 -2.87 -10.49
C MET A 121 0.25 -1.50 -11.16
N LEU A 122 0.80 -0.50 -10.47
CA LEU A 122 1.00 0.84 -11.03
C LEU A 122 2.29 0.99 -11.86
N GLN A 123 3.29 0.14 -11.61
CA GLN A 123 4.60 0.20 -12.28
C GLN A 123 4.81 -0.87 -13.38
N ASP A 124 4.08 -1.98 -13.32
CA ASP A 124 4.22 -3.15 -14.20
C ASP A 124 2.91 -3.36 -15.01
N THR A 125 2.30 -2.26 -15.46
CA THR A 125 1.13 -2.27 -16.36
C THR A 125 1.18 -1.09 -17.31
N LEU A 126 0.96 -1.37 -18.60
CA LEU A 126 1.08 -0.44 -19.71
C LEU A 126 0.13 0.76 -19.54
N THR A 127 -1.10 0.47 -19.14
CA THR A 127 -2.15 1.42 -18.78
C THR A 127 -2.54 1.16 -17.33
N PRO A 128 -1.84 1.76 -16.34
CA PRO A 128 -2.13 1.49 -14.95
C PRO A 128 -3.55 1.98 -14.61
N PRO A 129 -4.27 1.27 -13.74
CA PRO A 129 -5.54 1.76 -13.24
C PRO A 129 -5.33 3.05 -12.41
N PRO A 130 -6.41 3.79 -12.10
CA PRO A 130 -6.34 4.85 -11.10
C PRO A 130 -5.77 4.33 -9.77
N LEU A 131 -5.04 5.19 -9.07
CA LEU A 131 -4.54 4.91 -7.73
C LEU A 131 -5.71 4.48 -6.83
N SER A 132 -5.51 3.38 -6.08
CA SER A 132 -6.48 2.82 -5.15
C SER A 132 -5.90 2.76 -3.74
N LEU A 133 -6.77 2.54 -2.74
CA LEU A 133 -6.35 2.31 -1.36
C LEU A 133 -5.34 1.17 -1.26
N ALA A 134 -5.62 0.07 -1.96
CA ALA A 134 -4.76 -1.10 -1.98
C ALA A 134 -3.33 -0.77 -2.44
N ASP A 135 -3.14 0.23 -3.32
CA ASP A 135 -1.80 0.62 -3.80
C ASP A 135 -0.97 1.31 -2.72
N ASP A 136 -1.62 2.12 -1.89
CA ASP A 136 -0.98 2.73 -0.73
C ASP A 136 -0.64 1.66 0.33
N LEU A 137 -1.56 0.72 0.59
CA LEU A 137 -1.32 -0.41 1.50
C LEU A 137 -0.15 -1.28 1.03
N GLU A 138 -0.09 -1.60 -0.26
CA GLU A 138 1.04 -2.34 -0.82
C GLU A 138 2.35 -1.54 -0.70
N SER A 139 2.30 -0.21 -0.81
CA SER A 139 3.47 0.64 -0.62
C SER A 139 3.98 0.60 0.82
N PHE A 140 3.10 0.53 1.83
CA PHE A 140 3.50 0.31 3.23
C PHE A 140 4.25 -1.02 3.41
N TYR A 141 3.74 -2.10 2.82
CA TYR A 141 4.42 -3.39 2.81
C TYR A 141 5.81 -3.29 2.17
N HIS A 142 5.92 -2.71 0.98
CA HIS A 142 7.20 -2.56 0.30
C HIS A 142 8.21 -1.74 1.11
N VAL A 143 7.76 -0.69 1.81
CA VAL A 143 8.63 0.08 2.72
C VAL A 143 9.11 -0.78 3.89
N LEU A 144 8.21 -1.51 4.55
CA LEU A 144 8.57 -2.37 5.67
C LEU A 144 9.57 -3.45 5.23
N THR A 145 9.27 -4.16 4.14
CA THR A 145 10.11 -5.23 3.58
C THR A 145 11.50 -4.71 3.23
N TRP A 146 11.59 -3.53 2.59
CA TRP A 146 12.88 -2.94 2.24
C TRP A 146 13.68 -2.53 3.48
N LEU A 147 13.04 -1.95 4.50
CA LEU A 147 13.71 -1.59 5.75
C LEU A 147 14.21 -2.86 6.48
N ALA A 148 13.39 -3.90 6.57
CA ALA A 148 13.76 -5.17 7.17
C ALA A 148 14.98 -5.80 6.47
N LEU A 149 14.92 -5.95 5.15
CA LEU A 149 16.04 -6.51 4.36
C LEU A 149 17.33 -5.68 4.47
N ARG A 150 17.23 -4.36 4.59
CA ARG A 150 18.42 -3.49 4.63
C ARG A 150 19.03 -3.37 6.02
N PHE A 151 18.19 -3.42 7.05
CA PHE A 151 18.50 -2.87 8.36
C PHE A 151 18.23 -3.81 9.55
N THR A 152 17.80 -5.06 9.33
CA THR A 152 17.62 -6.07 10.38
C THR A 152 18.37 -7.36 10.04
N ARG A 153 18.62 -8.23 11.04
CA ARG A 153 19.34 -9.50 10.84
C ARG A 153 18.44 -10.51 10.14
N HIS A 154 19.02 -11.19 9.16
CA HIS A 154 18.39 -12.28 8.41
C HIS A 154 19.47 -13.21 7.84
N GLN A 155 19.08 -14.40 7.38
CA GLN A 155 20.03 -15.43 6.92
C GLN A 155 20.49 -15.30 5.45
N LEU A 156 20.08 -14.25 4.73
CA LEU A 156 20.51 -14.03 3.34
C LEU A 156 22.01 -13.71 3.24
N SER A 157 22.68 -14.31 2.26
CA SER A 157 24.03 -13.90 1.88
C SER A 157 24.03 -12.50 1.28
N THR A 158 25.15 -11.79 1.32
CA THR A 158 25.31 -10.45 0.71
C THR A 158 24.94 -10.44 -0.78
N THR A 159 25.30 -11.50 -1.52
CA THR A 159 24.97 -11.64 -2.94
C THR A 159 23.48 -11.86 -3.15
N SER A 160 22.86 -12.77 -2.38
CA SER A 160 21.42 -13.03 -2.43
C SER A 160 20.61 -11.78 -2.08
N LEU A 161 21.00 -11.07 -1.02
CA LEU A 161 20.38 -9.82 -0.60
C LEU A 161 20.47 -8.75 -1.69
N SER A 162 21.65 -8.59 -2.31
CA SER A 162 21.84 -7.59 -3.37
C SER A 162 20.99 -7.90 -4.60
N ALA A 163 20.91 -9.17 -5.00
CA ALA A 163 20.05 -9.60 -6.10
C ALA A 163 18.58 -9.38 -5.79
N LEU A 164 18.13 -9.74 -4.58
CA LEU A 164 16.75 -9.58 -4.12
C LEU A 164 16.33 -8.10 -4.08
N ILE A 165 17.14 -7.24 -3.46
CA ILE A 165 16.82 -5.80 -3.40
C ILE A 165 16.79 -5.21 -4.81
N LYS A 166 17.71 -5.61 -5.68
CA LYS A 166 17.72 -5.17 -7.07
C LYS A 166 16.45 -5.56 -7.80
N GLU A 167 16.10 -6.85 -7.78
CA GLU A 167 14.92 -7.40 -8.46
C GLU A 167 13.61 -6.76 -7.99
N ILE A 168 13.43 -6.59 -6.68
CA ILE A 168 12.18 -6.06 -6.13
C ILE A 168 12.12 -4.54 -6.24
N PHE A 169 13.18 -3.82 -5.87
CA PHE A 169 13.10 -2.39 -5.53
C PHE A 169 13.84 -1.46 -6.49
N ASP A 170 14.92 -1.92 -7.13
CA ASP A 170 15.80 -1.03 -7.91
C ASP A 170 15.76 -1.27 -9.43
N GLU A 171 15.09 -2.32 -9.91
CA GLU A 171 14.81 -2.55 -11.32
C GLU A 171 13.81 -1.52 -11.88
N ASP A 172 14.25 -0.77 -12.88
CA ASP A 172 13.41 0.10 -13.71
C ASP A 172 13.94 0.21 -15.16
N GLU A 173 13.02 0.41 -16.10
CA GLU A 173 13.33 0.61 -17.51
C GLU A 173 12.50 1.77 -18.07
N TYR A 174 13.12 2.60 -18.94
CA TYR A 174 12.37 3.61 -19.67
C TYR A 174 11.67 2.98 -20.87
N SER A 175 10.34 2.99 -20.87
CA SER A 175 9.58 2.61 -22.05
C SER A 175 9.39 3.82 -22.97
N TYR A 176 10.08 3.82 -24.10
CA TYR A 176 9.91 4.84 -25.15
C TYR A 176 8.49 4.87 -25.74
N HIS A 177 7.82 3.72 -25.77
CA HIS A 177 6.45 3.61 -26.31
C HIS A 177 5.43 4.34 -25.42
N TYR A 178 5.61 4.29 -24.10
CA TYR A 178 4.70 4.93 -23.13
C TYR A 178 5.28 6.23 -22.54
N ASP A 179 6.46 6.61 -23.01
CA ASP A 179 7.23 7.77 -22.57
C ASP A 179 7.41 7.84 -21.05
N ARG A 180 7.59 6.69 -20.38
CA ARG A 180 7.67 6.63 -18.92
C ARG A 180 8.62 5.54 -18.41
N TYR A 181 9.12 5.74 -17.21
CA TYR A 181 9.76 4.65 -16.46
C TYR A 181 8.71 3.64 -15.96
N MET A 182 9.04 2.38 -16.15
CA MET A 182 8.32 1.20 -15.70
C MET A 182 9.20 0.49 -14.67
N GLY A 183 8.61 -0.08 -13.63
CA GLY A 183 9.35 -0.86 -12.66
C GLY A 183 9.57 -2.30 -13.15
N GLY A 184 10.46 -3.02 -12.49
CA GLY A 184 10.63 -4.46 -12.67
C GLY A 184 9.38 -5.26 -12.27
N ARG A 185 9.36 -6.53 -12.68
CA ARG A 185 8.29 -7.50 -12.35
C ARG A 185 8.47 -8.17 -10.99
N GLY A 186 9.57 -7.88 -10.29
CA GLY A 186 9.94 -8.51 -9.01
C GLY A 186 8.82 -8.44 -7.99
N LYS A 187 8.28 -7.25 -7.69
CA LYS A 187 7.21 -7.08 -6.69
C LYS A 187 5.98 -7.96 -6.95
N ARG A 188 5.51 -7.99 -8.21
CA ARG A 188 4.37 -8.82 -8.61
C ARG A 188 4.70 -10.29 -8.41
N ARG A 189 5.85 -10.73 -8.94
CA ARG A 189 6.31 -12.11 -8.84
C ARG A 189 6.35 -12.56 -7.38
N HIS A 190 6.99 -11.78 -6.52
CA HIS A 190 7.20 -12.14 -5.11
C HIS A 190 5.89 -12.20 -4.33
N LEU A 191 4.99 -11.24 -4.54
CA LEU A 191 3.65 -11.29 -3.93
C LEU A 191 2.78 -12.42 -4.51
N SER A 192 2.96 -12.78 -5.79
CA SER A 192 2.22 -13.89 -6.40
C SER A 192 2.66 -15.27 -5.89
N ILE A 193 3.96 -15.48 -5.68
CA ILE A 193 4.52 -16.81 -5.35
C ILE A 193 4.88 -17.00 -3.88
N GLY A 194 5.02 -15.93 -3.09
CA GLY A 194 5.36 -16.00 -1.66
C GLY A 194 6.82 -16.40 -1.39
N ASP A 195 7.75 -16.12 -2.29
CA ASP A 195 9.18 -16.41 -2.10
C ASP A 195 9.84 -15.55 -0.99
N MET A 196 9.24 -14.41 -0.63
CA MET A 196 9.64 -13.63 0.53
C MET A 196 9.43 -14.39 1.85
N ASP A 197 8.50 -15.35 1.91
CA ASP A 197 8.17 -16.16 3.10
C ASP A 197 9.37 -17.08 3.50
N ASP A 198 10.32 -17.30 2.57
CA ASP A 198 11.54 -18.07 2.83
C ASP A 198 12.65 -17.26 3.51
N VAL A 199 12.54 -15.92 3.56
CA VAL A 199 13.54 -15.07 4.21
C VAL A 199 13.43 -15.21 5.73
N LYS A 200 14.44 -15.83 6.35
CA LYS A 200 14.50 -16.05 7.80
C LYS A 200 15.07 -14.82 8.51
N PHE A 201 14.20 -13.92 8.95
CA PHE A 201 14.53 -12.81 9.85
C PHE A 201 14.79 -13.32 11.28
N ALA A 202 15.65 -12.62 12.02
CA ALA A 202 15.96 -12.96 13.41
C ALA A 202 14.83 -12.57 14.38
N ASP A 203 14.20 -11.42 14.15
CA ASP A 203 13.02 -10.94 14.88
C ASP A 203 11.77 -11.68 14.36
N ARG A 204 11.19 -12.50 15.23
CA ARG A 204 10.01 -13.32 14.93
C ARG A 204 8.77 -12.46 14.68
N GLU A 205 8.58 -11.41 15.47
CA GLU A 205 7.39 -10.55 15.37
C GLU A 205 7.41 -9.73 14.09
N LEU A 206 8.59 -9.30 13.65
CA LEU A 206 8.78 -8.68 12.34
C LEU A 206 8.49 -9.66 11.19
N ALA A 207 8.96 -10.90 11.28
CA ALA A 207 8.70 -11.92 10.27
C ALA A 207 7.20 -12.20 10.14
N GLU A 208 6.51 -12.48 11.26
CA GLU A 208 5.07 -12.74 11.27
C GLU A 208 4.27 -11.54 10.76
N LEU A 209 4.69 -10.30 11.09
CA LEU A 209 4.09 -9.09 10.53
C LEU A 209 4.22 -9.05 8.99
N LEU A 210 5.42 -9.29 8.45
CA LEU A 210 5.65 -9.28 7.00
C LEU A 210 4.79 -10.34 6.29
N ASP A 211 4.76 -11.55 6.84
CA ASP A 211 3.97 -12.67 6.31
C ASP A 211 2.48 -12.33 6.29
N ASP A 212 1.93 -11.81 7.39
CA ASP A 212 0.51 -11.44 7.46
C ASP A 212 0.12 -10.32 6.48
N LEU A 213 0.98 -9.31 6.30
CA LEU A 213 0.74 -8.26 5.31
C LEU A 213 0.80 -8.84 3.88
N ALA A 214 1.78 -9.68 3.59
CA ALA A 214 1.93 -10.33 2.28
C ALA A 214 0.75 -11.25 1.97
N ASP A 215 0.22 -11.94 2.98
CA ASP A 215 -0.89 -12.89 2.85
C ASP A 215 -2.21 -12.24 2.42
N VAL A 216 -2.43 -10.99 2.83
CA VAL A 216 -3.57 -10.19 2.37
C VAL A 216 -3.29 -9.59 1.00
N LEU A 217 -2.08 -9.04 0.79
CA LEU A 217 -1.73 -8.32 -0.45
C LEU A 217 -1.62 -9.22 -1.68
N ARG A 218 -1.25 -10.50 -1.52
CA ARG A 218 -1.11 -11.45 -2.64
C ARG A 218 -2.38 -11.63 -3.46
N VAL A 219 -3.56 -11.43 -2.87
CA VAL A 219 -4.85 -11.55 -3.57
C VAL A 219 -4.93 -10.65 -4.80
N ARG A 220 -4.23 -9.51 -4.78
CA ARG A 220 -4.15 -8.54 -5.89
C ARG A 220 -3.55 -9.12 -7.17
N TYR A 221 -2.76 -10.19 -7.02
CA TYR A 221 -2.01 -10.82 -8.09
C TYR A 221 -2.41 -12.28 -8.29
N GLN A 222 -3.53 -12.69 -7.72
CA GLN A 222 -4.16 -13.99 -7.92
C GLN A 222 -5.33 -13.88 -8.88
N SER A 223 -5.56 -14.93 -9.67
CA SER A 223 -6.76 -15.04 -10.48
C SER A 223 -8.00 -15.21 -9.60
N GLU A 224 -9.07 -14.52 -9.95
CA GLU A 224 -10.39 -14.67 -9.32
C GLU A 224 -10.83 -16.14 -9.31
N PRO A 225 -11.48 -16.62 -8.24
CA PRO A 225 -12.10 -17.94 -8.23
C PRO A 225 -13.08 -18.14 -9.38
N SER A 226 -13.00 -19.28 -10.06
CA SER A 226 -13.98 -19.65 -11.09
C SER A 226 -15.36 -19.90 -10.48
N ASP A 227 -16.42 -19.79 -11.29
CA ASP A 227 -17.78 -20.10 -10.86
C ASP A 227 -17.93 -21.50 -10.28
N GLU A 228 -17.15 -22.46 -10.77
CA GLU A 228 -17.11 -23.82 -10.22
C GLU A 228 -16.52 -23.84 -8.80
N GLN A 229 -15.39 -23.16 -8.58
CA GLN A 229 -14.78 -23.05 -7.26
C GLN A 229 -15.68 -22.31 -6.28
N VAL A 230 -16.36 -21.26 -6.75
CA VAL A 230 -17.35 -20.52 -5.95
C VAL A 230 -18.53 -21.43 -5.60
N ARG A 231 -19.09 -22.19 -6.55
CA ARG A 231 -20.18 -23.14 -6.27
C ARG A 231 -19.78 -24.20 -5.25
N ALA A 232 -18.61 -24.81 -5.42
CA ALA A 232 -18.09 -25.79 -4.47
C ALA A 232 -17.93 -25.21 -3.05
N PHE A 233 -17.47 -23.96 -2.94
CA PHE A 233 -17.36 -23.25 -1.67
C PHE A 233 -18.74 -23.01 -1.02
N GLU A 234 -19.74 -22.57 -1.78
CA GLU A 234 -21.09 -22.37 -1.25
C GLU A 234 -21.76 -23.69 -0.84
N ASP A 235 -21.58 -24.76 -1.62
CA ASP A 235 -22.07 -26.10 -1.27
C ASP A 235 -21.45 -26.60 0.03
N LYS A 236 -20.15 -26.40 0.21
CA LYS A 236 -19.43 -26.72 1.44
C LYS A 236 -19.94 -25.89 2.62
N LYS A 237 -20.19 -24.59 2.44
CA LYS A 237 -20.78 -23.72 3.46
C LYS A 237 -22.16 -24.22 3.90
N VAL A 238 -22.99 -24.65 2.96
CA VAL A 238 -24.31 -25.26 3.26
C VAL A 238 -24.16 -26.58 4.02
N LEU A 239 -23.19 -27.42 3.64
CA LEU A 239 -22.92 -28.68 4.35
C LEU A 239 -22.48 -28.43 5.79
N LEU A 240 -21.51 -27.54 6.00
CA LEU A 240 -21.02 -27.18 7.34
C LEU A 240 -22.14 -26.57 8.20
N ALA A 241 -23.00 -25.71 7.63
CA ALA A 241 -24.14 -25.16 8.34
C ALA A 241 -25.15 -26.25 8.78
N LYS A 242 -25.40 -27.25 7.94
CA LYS A 242 -26.25 -28.40 8.30
C LYS A 242 -25.64 -29.22 9.43
N GLU A 243 -24.34 -29.49 9.40
CA GLU A 243 -23.66 -30.21 10.49
C GLU A 243 -23.67 -29.40 11.80
N LEU A 244 -23.48 -28.09 11.72
CA LEU A 244 -23.53 -27.20 12.88
C LEU A 244 -24.92 -27.19 13.52
N GLU A 245 -25.99 -27.19 12.72
CA GLU A 245 -27.37 -27.27 13.22
C GLU A 245 -27.69 -28.63 13.84
N ARG A 246 -27.18 -29.73 13.27
CA ARG A 246 -27.31 -31.06 13.89
C ARG A 246 -26.62 -31.13 15.24
N ALA A 247 -25.43 -30.54 15.37
CA ALA A 247 -24.70 -30.49 16.63
C ALA A 247 -25.46 -29.66 17.68
N ARG A 248 -26.08 -28.54 17.28
CA ARG A 248 -26.91 -27.70 18.16
C ARG A 248 -28.09 -28.46 18.77
N LEU A 249 -28.71 -29.35 17.99
CA LEU A 249 -29.89 -30.12 18.39
C LEU A 249 -29.55 -31.43 19.12
N SER A 250 -28.28 -31.80 19.23
CA SER A 250 -27.84 -33.05 19.83
C SER A 250 -27.41 -32.86 21.30
N PRO A 251 -28.12 -33.48 22.27
CA PRO A 251 -27.73 -33.41 23.68
C PRO A 251 -26.41 -34.12 23.99
N ASP A 252 -26.01 -35.07 23.15
CA ASP A 252 -24.80 -35.91 23.29
C ASP A 252 -23.68 -35.50 22.32
N ALA A 253 -23.70 -34.24 21.84
CA ALA A 253 -22.69 -33.75 20.91
C ALA A 253 -21.28 -33.90 21.50
N LYS A 254 -20.38 -34.55 20.75
CA LYS A 254 -18.99 -34.79 21.17
C LYS A 254 -18.15 -33.52 21.32
N MET A 255 -18.59 -32.42 20.72
CA MET A 255 -17.89 -31.14 20.71
C MET A 255 -18.89 -30.02 21.01
N PRO A 256 -18.52 -29.03 21.86
CA PRO A 256 -19.33 -27.84 22.08
C PRO A 256 -19.66 -27.11 20.78
N TYR A 257 -20.86 -26.53 20.71
CA TYR A 257 -21.35 -25.81 19.53
C TYR A 257 -20.41 -24.67 19.11
N ASP A 258 -19.94 -23.86 20.06
CA ASP A 258 -19.10 -22.70 19.77
C ASP A 258 -17.72 -23.11 19.24
N GLU A 259 -17.13 -24.17 19.79
CA GLU A 259 -15.86 -24.73 19.30
C GLU A 259 -16.00 -25.27 17.87
N LEU A 260 -17.08 -26.02 17.60
CA LEU A 260 -17.35 -26.51 16.25
C LEU A 260 -17.59 -25.37 15.25
N ARG A 261 -18.29 -24.31 15.68
CA ARG A 261 -18.54 -23.11 14.88
C ARG A 261 -17.23 -22.41 14.51
N GLU A 262 -16.32 -22.26 15.46
CA GLU A 262 -14.99 -21.65 15.22
C GLU A 262 -14.15 -22.47 14.24
N ILE A 263 -14.14 -23.81 14.38
CA ILE A 263 -13.46 -24.69 13.43
C ILE A 263 -14.04 -24.52 12.01
N PHE A 264 -15.36 -24.50 11.87
CA PHE A 264 -15.99 -24.35 10.56
C PHE A 264 -15.74 -22.98 9.92
N ASP A 265 -15.76 -21.92 10.72
CA ASP A 265 -15.39 -20.57 10.25
C ASP A 265 -13.93 -20.53 9.78
N TRP A 266 -13.01 -21.12 10.55
CA TRP A 266 -11.61 -21.26 10.16
C TRP A 266 -11.43 -22.07 8.88
N VAL A 267 -12.15 -23.18 8.72
CA VAL A 267 -12.10 -24.01 7.49
C VAL A 267 -12.54 -23.22 6.27
N LEU A 268 -13.61 -22.42 6.38
CA LEU A 268 -14.09 -21.60 5.28
C LEU A 268 -13.11 -20.47 4.95
N LYS A 269 -12.57 -19.78 5.95
CA LYS A 269 -11.58 -18.70 5.76
C LYS A 269 -10.25 -19.19 5.19
N SER A 270 -9.84 -20.40 5.57
CA SER A 270 -8.59 -21.02 5.09
C SER A 270 -8.70 -21.60 3.68
N GLU A 271 -9.91 -21.82 3.18
CA GLU A 271 -10.12 -22.28 1.81
C GLU A 271 -9.82 -21.16 0.81
N ARG A 272 -9.32 -21.52 -0.38
CA ARG A 272 -8.96 -20.57 -1.45
C ARG A 272 -10.02 -19.48 -1.69
N VAL A 273 -11.30 -19.84 -1.83
CA VAL A 273 -12.37 -18.86 -2.11
C VAL A 273 -12.62 -17.96 -0.90
N GLY A 274 -12.61 -18.51 0.31
CA GLY A 274 -12.73 -17.75 1.54
C GLY A 274 -11.58 -16.77 1.74
N LYS A 275 -10.33 -17.26 1.64
CA LYS A 275 -9.12 -16.43 1.72
C LYS A 275 -9.12 -15.32 0.67
N TYR A 276 -9.52 -15.63 -0.57
CA TYR A 276 -9.64 -14.63 -1.64
C TYR A 276 -10.66 -13.54 -1.30
N ARG A 277 -11.86 -13.92 -0.87
CA ARG A 277 -12.93 -12.96 -0.51
C ARG A 277 -12.55 -12.12 0.70
N GLU A 278 -12.02 -12.74 1.75
CA GLU A 278 -11.59 -12.06 2.97
C GLU A 278 -10.47 -11.06 2.68
N SER A 279 -9.44 -11.48 1.95
CA SER A 279 -8.32 -10.59 1.61
C SER A 279 -8.78 -9.43 0.72
N THR A 280 -9.66 -9.70 -0.25
CA THR A 280 -10.25 -8.66 -1.10
C THR A 280 -11.04 -7.64 -0.28
N GLU A 281 -11.81 -8.09 0.72
CA GLU A 281 -12.57 -7.20 1.59
C GLU A 281 -11.64 -6.38 2.49
N ARG A 282 -10.59 -7.01 3.06
CA ARG A 282 -9.57 -6.30 3.86
C ARG A 282 -8.93 -5.15 3.07
N LEU A 283 -8.65 -5.33 1.78
CA LEU A 283 -8.06 -4.28 0.92
C LEU A 283 -8.99 -3.09 0.64
N ARG A 284 -10.26 -3.13 1.05
CA ARG A 284 -11.18 -1.99 0.99
C ARG A 284 -11.06 -1.03 2.17
N THR A 285 -10.34 -1.44 3.21
CA THR A 285 -10.10 -0.63 4.41
C THR A 285 -8.61 -0.65 4.76
N SER A 286 -8.18 0.24 5.64
CA SER A 286 -6.80 0.27 6.15
C SER A 286 -6.68 -0.19 7.60
N ASP A 287 -7.82 -0.42 8.27
CA ASP A 287 -7.96 -0.77 9.69
C ASP A 287 -7.13 -1.98 10.06
N TRP A 288 -7.25 -3.06 9.29
CA TRP A 288 -6.55 -4.31 9.55
C TRP A 288 -5.03 -4.13 9.52
N MET A 289 -4.51 -3.30 8.60
CA MET A 289 -3.06 -3.06 8.47
C MET A 289 -2.57 -2.17 9.62
N ARG A 290 -3.32 -1.10 9.94
CA ARG A 290 -3.04 -0.27 11.13
C ARG A 290 -3.01 -1.11 12.39
N ASP A 291 -4.05 -1.92 12.61
CA ASP A 291 -4.20 -2.73 13.82
C ASP A 291 -3.09 -3.77 13.91
N ARG A 292 -2.76 -4.43 12.80
CA ARG A 292 -1.66 -5.38 12.77
C ARG A 292 -0.31 -4.72 13.09
N PHE A 293 -0.03 -3.53 12.54
CA PHE A 293 1.16 -2.76 12.91
C PHE A 293 1.15 -2.34 14.40
N ARG A 294 0.00 -1.90 14.94
CA ARG A 294 -0.16 -1.50 16.34
C ARG A 294 0.05 -2.67 17.29
N ASP A 295 -0.51 -3.84 16.97
CA ASP A 295 -0.36 -5.04 17.78
C ASP A 295 1.11 -5.49 17.83
N THR A 296 1.81 -5.49 16.69
CA THR A 296 3.26 -5.74 16.67
C THR A 296 4.03 -4.68 17.45
N ALA A 297 3.68 -3.39 17.33
CA ALA A 297 4.35 -2.32 18.08
C ALA A 297 4.18 -2.43 19.61
N ARG A 298 3.09 -3.03 20.09
CA ARG A 298 2.91 -3.31 21.54
C ARG A 298 3.90 -4.36 22.06
N LEU A 299 4.37 -5.23 21.18
CA LEU A 299 5.44 -6.20 21.45
C LEU A 299 6.84 -5.56 21.31
N SER A 300 6.95 -4.22 21.25
CA SER A 300 8.21 -3.48 21.09
C SER A 300 9.30 -3.82 22.12
N GLY A 301 8.93 -4.30 23.31
CA GLY A 301 9.90 -4.81 24.31
C GLY A 301 10.62 -6.08 23.87
N GLU A 302 10.05 -6.86 22.95
CA GLU A 302 10.65 -8.03 22.33
C GLU A 302 11.38 -7.66 21.02
N MET A 303 11.00 -6.54 20.40
CA MET A 303 11.57 -6.00 19.14
C MET A 303 12.70 -5.00 19.37
N LEU A 304 13.61 -5.32 20.28
CA LEU A 304 14.75 -4.47 20.64
C LEU A 304 15.99 -4.74 19.77
N GLU A 305 15.82 -5.44 18.64
CA GLU A 305 16.93 -5.66 17.73
C GLU A 305 17.48 -4.32 17.22
N GLU A 306 18.77 -4.09 17.46
CA GLU A 306 19.48 -2.92 16.99
C GLU A 306 19.52 -2.89 15.46
N ARG A 307 19.41 -1.70 14.89
CA ARG A 307 19.59 -1.48 13.45
C ARG A 307 20.93 -2.00 12.96
N VAL A 308 20.92 -2.93 12.01
CA VAL A 308 22.12 -3.48 11.35
C VAL A 308 22.12 -3.14 9.87
N GLU A 309 23.02 -2.26 9.43
CA GLU A 309 23.14 -1.90 8.01
C GLU A 309 23.97 -2.93 7.24
N HIS A 310 23.34 -3.66 6.32
CA HIS A 310 24.01 -4.64 5.47
C HIS A 310 24.79 -3.97 4.33
N LYS A 311 26.02 -4.43 4.09
CA LYS A 311 26.77 -4.07 2.88
C LYS A 311 26.17 -4.77 1.66
N LEU A 312 26.12 -4.08 0.54
CA LEU A 312 25.57 -4.60 -0.73
C LEU A 312 26.68 -4.67 -1.78
N VAL A 313 26.65 -5.70 -2.62
CA VAL A 313 27.74 -6.03 -3.59
C VAL A 313 27.76 -5.06 -4.76
N GLU A 314 26.60 -4.55 -5.17
CA GLU A 314 26.48 -3.43 -6.11
C GLU A 314 26.11 -2.15 -5.36
N VAL A 315 26.29 -0.97 -5.99
CA VAL A 315 25.76 0.30 -5.47
C VAL A 315 24.23 0.24 -5.57
N VAL A 316 23.60 -0.45 -4.63
CA VAL A 316 22.16 -0.48 -4.45
C VAL A 316 21.78 0.90 -3.93
N ARG A 317 21.35 1.74 -4.86
CA ARG A 317 21.19 3.17 -4.63
C ARG A 317 20.12 3.36 -3.56
N ILE A 318 20.50 3.89 -2.40
CA ILE A 318 19.57 4.81 -1.73
C ILE A 318 19.49 5.97 -2.72
N ARG A 319 18.44 6.00 -3.56
CA ARG A 319 18.23 7.06 -4.55
C ARG A 319 17.86 8.34 -3.78
N ARG A 320 18.83 8.91 -3.04
CA ARG A 320 18.70 10.17 -2.30
C ARG A 320 18.35 11.25 -3.31
N TYR A 321 17.31 12.00 -3.01
CA TYR A 321 17.02 13.24 -3.71
C TYR A 321 18.20 14.18 -3.51
N ASN A 322 18.84 14.60 -4.60
CA ASN A 322 19.51 15.87 -4.61
C ASN A 322 18.46 16.94 -4.27
N ARG A 323 18.53 17.51 -3.07
CA ARG A 323 17.86 18.78 -2.75
C ARG A 323 18.56 19.89 -3.53
N TYR A 324 18.29 20.00 -4.83
CA TYR A 324 18.51 21.26 -5.54
C TYR A 324 17.16 21.98 -5.65
N CYS A 325 16.87 22.77 -4.62
CA CYS A 325 16.03 23.97 -4.68
C CYS A 325 16.61 24.95 -3.66
N LEU A 326 17.90 25.27 -3.81
CA LEU A 326 18.42 26.59 -3.51
C LEU A 326 18.43 27.32 -4.86
N TYR A 327 17.51 28.26 -5.01
CA TYR A 327 17.63 29.62 -5.55
C TYR A 327 16.24 30.12 -5.92
#